data_AF-A0A7X7WDW4-F1
#
_entry.id   AF-A0A7X7WDW4-F1
#
_cell.length_a   1.000
_cell.length_b   1.000
_cell.length_c   1.000
_cell.angle_alpha   90.00
_cell.angle_beta   90.00
_cell.angle_gamma   90.00
#
_symmetry.space_group_name_H-M   'P 1'
#
loop_
_entity.id
_entity.type
_entity.pdbx_description
1 polymer ?
#
loop_
_entity_poly.entity_id
_entity_poly.type
_entity_poly.pdbx_seq_one_letter_code
_entity_poly.pdbx_strand_id
1 'polypeptide(L)'
;MIYYAELLIALGFLLMNAIFVLVEFAIVKVRYTRIEELSQKGNINAKVALEILQNLNSYLASIQLGITMASLGLGWIGEPAFAKILEPIFRKFDIEFIKLYSYTISFGIAFAVISSLHIIAGEQVPKYIAISVSERITLLFAIPLKIFYKLTYYPMLLINGSANLLIKPFKLKTTEQEMSHSEDELRIILGQTEEMGKISLGRLMMFEHLFDFGKTSVKEVMTSSKNIASIKSSENFENLINIIKEKKYSRYPVKSENEEFIGFIHIKDIVFNLPIFLKSEKIDLFSYIRELKNINENLTLEKALKFFQENRIQIALVKGTRQNKEEVTGILTLEDIIEELTGEIRDEFENPPNFTLNEIFNKESSIFEIKSEDRYGAIQELINKLFENKTILNKDEITRKIMAREKAFSTAMGHQVAFPHARIENLKKPILIIGKSSKGINFPSPDNSLVKMIFMILTPFNDPTSQLTILSKLSKIISNITLRKRLLSAKTSEAALNVFSAFENKIPEQPKN
;
A
#
# COMPACT_ATOMS: atom_id res chain seq x y z
N MET A 1 9.97 -12.15 -65.42
CA MET A 1 8.70 -12.53 -64.77
C MET A 1 8.93 -13.12 -63.38
N ILE A 2 9.87 -14.05 -63.21
CA ILE A 2 10.16 -14.71 -61.91
C ILE A 2 10.54 -13.72 -60.79
N TYR A 3 11.40 -12.74 -61.06
CA TYR A 3 11.84 -11.75 -60.05
C TYR A 3 10.72 -10.85 -59.51
N TYR A 4 9.70 -10.56 -60.32
CA TYR A 4 8.55 -9.78 -59.87
C TYR A 4 7.65 -10.58 -58.92
N ALA A 5 7.55 -11.89 -59.13
CA ALA A 5 6.85 -12.78 -58.20
C ALA A 5 7.60 -12.86 -56.85
N GLU A 6 8.92 -12.98 -56.88
CA GLU A 6 9.74 -12.97 -55.66
C GLU A 6 9.60 -11.65 -54.88
N LEU A 7 9.56 -10.50 -55.57
CA LEU A 7 9.31 -9.20 -54.93
C LEU A 7 7.90 -9.06 -54.33
N LEU A 8 6.87 -9.61 -54.99
CA LEU A 8 5.52 -9.62 -54.44
C LEU A 8 5.43 -10.46 -53.18
N ILE A 9 6.13 -11.61 -53.16
CA ILE A 9 6.24 -12.46 -51.97
C ILE A 9 7.00 -11.72 -50.86
N ALA A 10 8.10 -11.05 -51.18
CA ALA A 10 8.85 -10.22 -50.25
C ALA A 10 7.97 -9.10 -49.66
N LEU A 11 7.20 -8.40 -50.50
CA LEU A 11 6.24 -7.39 -50.05
C LEU A 11 5.18 -8.00 -49.13
N GLY A 12 4.70 -9.21 -49.42
CA GLY A 12 3.80 -9.97 -48.55
C GLY A 12 4.41 -10.23 -47.17
N PHE A 13 5.67 -10.67 -47.11
CA PHE A 13 6.41 -10.85 -45.86
C PHE A 13 6.61 -9.54 -45.08
N LEU A 14 6.90 -8.44 -45.78
CA LEU A 14 7.02 -7.11 -45.17
C LEU A 14 5.69 -6.66 -44.53
N LEU A 15 4.58 -6.81 -45.25
CA LEU A 15 3.24 -6.47 -44.74
C LEU A 15 2.83 -7.38 -43.58
N MET A 16 3.16 -8.67 -43.66
CA MET A 16 2.90 -9.61 -42.58
C MET A 16 3.66 -9.22 -41.31
N ASN A 17 4.94 -8.84 -41.43
CA ASN A 17 5.72 -8.30 -40.32
C ASN A 17 5.07 -7.05 -39.73
N ALA A 18 4.68 -6.10 -40.59
CA ALA A 18 4.01 -4.87 -40.18
C ALA A 18 2.72 -5.13 -39.39
N ILE A 19 1.90 -6.10 -39.80
CA ILE A 19 0.68 -6.49 -39.08
C ILE A 19 1.01 -7.05 -37.69
N PHE A 20 2.01 -7.93 -37.58
CA PHE A 20 2.39 -8.49 -36.28
C PHE A 20 2.87 -7.41 -35.32
N VAL A 21 3.75 -6.50 -35.78
CA VAL A 21 4.22 -5.36 -34.98
C VAL A 21 3.04 -4.45 -34.61
N LEU A 22 2.13 -4.16 -35.54
CA LEU A 22 0.93 -3.36 -35.29
C LEU A 22 0.10 -3.95 -34.14
N VAL A 23 -0.12 -5.27 -34.15
CA VAL A 23 -0.92 -5.99 -33.15
C VAL A 23 -0.19 -6.06 -31.81
N GLU A 24 1.11 -6.36 -31.80
CA GLU A 24 1.95 -6.41 -30.60
C GLU A 24 1.83 -5.11 -29.78
N PHE A 25 2.16 -3.99 -30.42
CA PHE A 25 2.16 -2.69 -29.75
C PHE A 25 0.76 -2.21 -29.38
N ALA A 26 -0.27 -2.57 -30.15
CA ALA A 26 -1.64 -2.22 -29.83
C ALA A 26 -2.10 -2.91 -28.53
N ILE A 27 -1.85 -4.21 -28.39
CA ILE A 27 -2.25 -4.98 -27.21
C ILE A 27 -1.46 -4.57 -25.97
N VAL A 28 -0.17 -4.25 -26.11
CA VAL A 28 0.63 -3.72 -24.98
C VAL A 28 0.12 -2.34 -24.53
N LYS A 29 -0.35 -1.50 -25.46
CA LYS A 29 -0.74 -0.12 -25.16
C LYS A 29 -2.20 0.06 -24.75
N VAL A 30 -3.08 -0.88 -25.10
CA VAL A 30 -4.52 -0.78 -24.82
C VAL A 30 -4.79 -0.87 -23.32
N ARG A 31 -5.80 -0.11 -22.84
CA ARG A 31 -6.17 -0.10 -21.42
C ARG A 31 -7.11 -1.28 -21.11
N TYR A 32 -6.75 -2.12 -20.15
CA TYR A 32 -7.56 -3.27 -19.71
C TYR A 32 -9.01 -2.87 -19.39
N THR A 33 -9.20 -1.86 -18.54
CA THR A 33 -10.52 -1.38 -18.10
C THR A 33 -11.44 -0.95 -19.25
N ARG A 34 -10.85 -0.44 -20.33
CA ARG A 34 -11.61 -0.02 -21.52
C ARG A 34 -12.12 -1.22 -22.31
N ILE A 35 -11.31 -2.25 -22.46
CA ILE A 35 -11.72 -3.50 -23.12
C ILE A 35 -12.74 -4.24 -22.25
N GLU A 36 -12.60 -4.18 -20.93
CA GLU A 36 -13.57 -4.73 -19.97
C GLU A 36 -14.94 -4.07 -20.09
N GLU A 37 -14.98 -2.73 -20.14
CA GLU A 37 -16.21 -1.97 -20.38
C GLU A 37 -16.92 -2.39 -21.68
N LEU A 38 -16.16 -2.56 -22.77
CA LEU A 38 -16.72 -2.97 -24.07
C LEU A 38 -17.21 -4.43 -24.06
N SER A 39 -16.54 -5.30 -23.32
CA SER A 39 -16.96 -6.70 -23.12
C SER A 39 -18.29 -6.76 -22.36
N GLN A 40 -18.45 -5.97 -21.29
CA GLN A 40 -19.69 -5.85 -20.54
C GLN A 40 -20.85 -5.30 -21.40
N LYS A 41 -20.55 -4.45 -22.38
CA LYS A 41 -21.51 -3.97 -23.39
C LYS A 41 -21.83 -5.00 -24.49
N GLY A 42 -21.34 -6.23 -24.39
CA GLY A 42 -21.66 -7.34 -25.29
C GLY A 42 -20.78 -7.44 -26.54
N ASN A 43 -19.65 -6.73 -26.61
CA ASN A 43 -18.75 -6.83 -27.75
C ASN A 43 -17.95 -8.15 -27.72
N ILE A 44 -18.18 -9.02 -28.71
CA ILE A 44 -17.56 -10.36 -28.81
C ILE A 44 -16.02 -10.25 -28.92
N ASN A 45 -15.52 -9.31 -29.73
CA ASN A 45 -14.09 -9.09 -29.89
C ASN A 45 -13.44 -8.60 -28.59
N ALA A 46 -14.16 -7.78 -27.81
CA ALA A 46 -13.69 -7.33 -26.51
C ALA A 46 -13.58 -8.47 -25.50
N LYS A 47 -14.51 -9.44 -25.53
CA LYS A 47 -14.44 -10.64 -24.69
C LYS A 47 -13.19 -11.47 -25.00
N VAL A 48 -12.87 -11.66 -26.28
CA VAL A 48 -11.65 -12.37 -26.70
C VAL A 48 -10.38 -11.56 -26.37
N ALA A 49 -10.42 -10.24 -26.56
CA ALA A 49 -9.32 -9.35 -26.21
C ALA A 49 -9.01 -9.39 -24.71
N LEU A 50 -10.01 -9.48 -23.83
CA LEU A 50 -9.79 -9.66 -22.39
C LEU A 50 -9.02 -10.94 -22.07
N GLU A 51 -9.41 -12.06 -22.66
CA GLU A 51 -8.73 -13.35 -22.48
C GLU A 51 -7.26 -13.29 -22.94
N ILE A 52 -7.00 -12.55 -24.03
CA ILE A 52 -5.65 -12.29 -24.53
C ILE A 52 -4.86 -11.45 -23.53
N LEU A 53 -5.44 -10.37 -23.01
CA LEU A 53 -4.77 -9.49 -22.05
C LEU A 53 -4.45 -10.19 -20.73
N GLN A 54 -5.28 -11.14 -20.30
CA GLN A 54 -5.03 -11.96 -19.10
C GLN A 54 -3.83 -12.91 -19.27
N ASN A 55 -3.57 -13.39 -20.49
CA ASN A 55 -2.46 -14.28 -20.81
C ASN A 55 -1.44 -13.62 -21.77
N LEU A 56 -1.22 -12.32 -21.58
CA LEU A 56 -0.50 -11.47 -22.55
C LEU A 56 0.85 -12.06 -22.98
N ASN A 57 1.64 -12.56 -22.04
CA ASN A 57 2.97 -13.10 -22.30
C ASN A 57 2.96 -14.24 -23.35
N SER A 58 2.01 -15.17 -23.25
CA SER A 58 1.92 -16.29 -24.19
C SER A 58 1.53 -15.85 -25.61
N TYR A 59 0.66 -14.84 -25.70
CA TYR A 59 0.28 -14.24 -26.98
C TYR A 59 1.41 -13.41 -27.58
N LEU A 60 2.13 -12.62 -26.78
CA LEU A 60 3.31 -11.87 -27.22
C LEU A 60 4.38 -12.79 -27.78
N ALA A 61 4.67 -13.91 -27.09
CA ALA A 61 5.64 -14.87 -27.56
C ALA A 61 5.26 -15.48 -28.92
N SER A 62 3.96 -15.73 -29.15
CA SER A 62 3.47 -16.19 -30.46
C SER A 62 3.62 -15.11 -31.54
N ILE A 63 3.28 -13.85 -31.24
CA ILE A 63 3.46 -12.73 -32.18
C ILE A 63 4.94 -12.58 -32.55
N GLN A 64 5.86 -12.68 -31.59
CA GLN A 64 7.31 -12.59 -31.82
C GLN A 64 7.82 -13.68 -32.76
N LEU A 65 7.28 -14.91 -32.66
CA LEU A 65 7.56 -15.96 -33.63
C LEU A 65 7.11 -15.54 -35.04
N GLY A 66 5.91 -14.96 -35.16
CA GLY A 66 5.38 -14.42 -36.42
C GLY A 66 6.28 -13.33 -37.03
N ILE A 67 6.72 -12.36 -36.21
CA ILE A 67 7.66 -11.29 -36.61
C ILE A 67 8.96 -11.90 -37.12
N THR A 68 9.51 -12.88 -36.40
CA THR A 68 10.77 -13.51 -36.75
C THR A 68 10.65 -14.29 -38.06
N MET A 69 9.59 -15.09 -38.22
CA MET A 69 9.33 -15.82 -39.47
C MET A 69 9.12 -14.88 -40.66
N ALA A 70 8.40 -13.78 -40.45
CA ALA A 70 8.17 -12.77 -41.48
C ALA A 70 9.47 -12.08 -41.90
N SER A 71 10.30 -11.69 -40.93
CA SER A 71 11.58 -11.01 -41.15
C SER A 71 12.59 -11.92 -41.86
N LEU A 72 12.71 -13.18 -41.43
CA LEU A 72 13.58 -14.17 -42.08
C LEU A 72 13.11 -14.48 -43.51
N GLY A 73 11.80 -14.62 -43.74
CA GLY A 73 11.24 -14.81 -45.08
C GLY A 73 11.51 -13.62 -46.00
N LEU A 74 11.38 -12.40 -45.49
CA LEU A 74 11.70 -11.17 -46.21
C LEU A 74 13.19 -11.12 -46.59
N GLY A 75 14.10 -11.39 -45.66
CA GLY A 75 15.55 -11.41 -45.95
C GLY A 75 15.92 -12.48 -46.98
N TRP A 76 15.41 -13.70 -46.79
CA TRP A 76 15.72 -14.85 -47.67
C TRP A 76 15.26 -14.60 -49.11
N ILE A 77 14.05 -14.07 -49.32
CA ILE A 77 13.48 -13.92 -50.66
C ILE A 77 13.72 -12.52 -51.22
N GLY A 78 13.57 -11.49 -50.40
CA GLY A 78 13.62 -10.09 -50.81
C GLY A 78 15.01 -9.63 -51.24
N GLU A 79 16.05 -9.96 -50.47
CA GLU A 79 17.41 -9.49 -50.79
C GLU A 79 17.94 -10.07 -52.10
N PRO A 80 17.86 -11.40 -52.36
CA PRO A 80 18.34 -11.96 -53.62
C PRO A 80 17.49 -11.51 -54.82
N ALA A 81 16.19 -11.34 -54.64
CA ALA A 81 15.30 -10.87 -55.71
C ALA A 81 15.65 -9.43 -56.13
N PHE A 82 15.89 -8.55 -55.16
CA PHE A 82 16.25 -7.17 -55.42
C PHE A 82 17.67 -7.04 -55.98
N ALA A 83 18.63 -7.85 -55.50
CA ALA A 83 20.00 -7.88 -56.02
C ALA A 83 20.04 -8.27 -57.51
N LYS A 84 19.25 -9.26 -57.94
CA LYS A 84 19.17 -9.67 -59.35
C LYS A 84 18.55 -8.62 -60.27
N ILE A 85 17.78 -7.68 -59.74
CA ILE A 85 17.22 -6.54 -60.49
C ILE A 85 18.26 -5.42 -60.63
N LEU A 86 19.09 -5.23 -59.60
CA LEU A 86 20.17 -4.25 -59.59
C LEU A 86 21.38 -4.68 -60.44
N GLU A 87 21.70 -5.96 -60.47
CA GLU A 87 22.90 -6.48 -61.14
C GLU A 87 23.01 -6.06 -62.63
N PRO A 88 21.96 -6.16 -63.47
CA PRO A 88 22.01 -5.70 -64.85
C PRO A 88 22.24 -4.21 -65.02
N ILE A 89 21.87 -3.40 -64.02
CA ILE A 89 22.09 -1.94 -64.03
C ILE A 89 23.58 -1.67 -63.82
N PHE A 90 24.21 -2.35 -62.87
CA PHE A 90 25.65 -2.19 -62.59
C PHE A 90 26.54 -2.72 -63.71
N ARG A 91 26.13 -3.78 -64.41
CA ARG A 91 26.86 -4.30 -65.58
C ARG A 91 26.89 -3.34 -66.78
N LYS A 92 25.99 -2.35 -66.85
CA LYS A 92 25.97 -1.32 -67.90
C LYS A 92 26.98 -0.19 -67.68
N PHE A 93 27.57 -0.07 -66.50
CA PHE A 93 28.62 0.92 -66.25
C PHE A 93 29.94 0.46 -66.84
N ASP A 94 30.69 1.37 -67.46
CA ASP A 94 31.91 1.00 -68.20
C ASP A 94 33.16 0.83 -67.32
N ILE A 95 32.97 0.72 -66.00
CA ILE A 95 34.02 0.57 -65.01
C ILE A 95 34.25 -0.92 -64.75
N GLU A 96 35.43 -1.43 -65.13
CA GLU A 96 35.78 -2.86 -65.07
C GLU A 96 35.66 -3.46 -63.67
N PHE A 97 36.04 -2.69 -62.64
CA PHE A 97 35.85 -3.06 -61.23
C PHE A 97 34.37 -3.30 -60.86
N ILE A 98 33.46 -2.45 -61.35
CA ILE A 98 32.02 -2.55 -61.06
C ILE A 98 31.42 -3.77 -61.78
N LYS A 99 31.89 -4.08 -62.98
CA LYS A 99 31.46 -5.28 -63.71
C LYS A 99 31.88 -6.55 -62.96
N LEU A 100 33.13 -6.63 -62.49
CA LEU A 100 33.69 -7.78 -61.77
C LEU A 100 33.00 -8.04 -60.43
N TYR A 101 32.69 -6.99 -59.66
CA TYR A 101 32.04 -7.10 -58.34
C TYR A 101 30.54 -6.77 -58.36
N SER A 102 29.90 -6.79 -59.54
CA SER A 102 28.52 -6.35 -59.74
C SER A 102 27.52 -7.05 -58.82
N TYR A 103 27.64 -8.37 -58.63
CA TYR A 103 26.78 -9.13 -57.72
C TYR A 103 26.95 -8.71 -56.26
N THR A 104 28.18 -8.61 -55.76
CA THR A 104 28.47 -8.23 -54.36
C THR A 104 27.98 -6.82 -54.05
N ILE A 105 28.19 -5.87 -54.97
CA ILE A 105 27.71 -4.49 -54.84
C ILE A 105 26.18 -4.46 -54.85
N SER A 106 25.55 -5.20 -55.76
CA SER A 106 24.08 -5.30 -55.86
C SER A 106 23.47 -5.91 -54.60
N PHE A 107 24.10 -6.96 -54.06
CA PHE A 107 23.69 -7.60 -52.82
C PHE A 107 23.80 -6.63 -51.64
N GLY A 108 24.92 -5.92 -51.48
CA GLY A 108 25.10 -4.95 -50.40
C GLY A 108 24.07 -3.81 -50.43
N ILE A 109 23.76 -3.29 -51.62
CA ILE A 109 22.72 -2.26 -51.79
C ILE A 109 21.32 -2.85 -51.53
N ALA A 110 21.04 -4.06 -52.04
CA ALA A 110 19.78 -4.74 -51.80
C ALA A 110 19.54 -4.98 -50.31
N PHE A 111 20.53 -5.50 -49.59
CA PHE A 111 20.50 -5.68 -48.14
C PHE A 111 20.19 -4.37 -47.42
N ALA A 112 20.88 -3.28 -47.76
CA ALA A 112 20.66 -1.98 -47.14
C ALA A 112 19.25 -1.43 -47.38
N VAL A 113 18.73 -1.54 -48.62
CA VAL A 113 17.39 -1.07 -48.99
C VAL A 113 16.30 -1.91 -48.34
N ILE A 114 16.38 -3.24 -48.42
CA ILE A 114 15.40 -4.15 -47.82
C ILE A 114 15.41 -4.02 -46.30
N SER A 115 16.58 -3.95 -45.67
CA SER A 115 16.69 -3.72 -44.22
C SER A 115 16.09 -2.37 -43.81
N SER A 116 16.31 -1.31 -44.60
CA SER A 116 15.72 0.01 -44.33
C SER A 116 14.20 -0.03 -44.45
N LEU A 117 13.67 -0.70 -45.48
CA LEU A 117 12.23 -0.88 -45.66
C LEU A 117 11.61 -1.72 -44.53
N HIS A 118 12.28 -2.78 -44.10
CA HIS A 118 11.87 -3.60 -42.97
C HIS A 118 11.79 -2.79 -41.68
N ILE A 119 12.84 -2.05 -41.32
CA ILE A 119 12.84 -1.24 -40.10
C ILE A 119 11.79 -0.13 -40.19
N ILE A 120 11.74 0.62 -41.28
CA ILE A 120 10.86 1.80 -41.39
C ILE A 120 9.41 1.38 -41.56
N ALA A 121 9.10 0.61 -42.61
CA ALA A 121 7.72 0.26 -42.97
C ALA A 121 7.22 -1.00 -42.26
N GLY A 122 8.12 -1.95 -41.97
CA GLY A 122 7.79 -3.19 -41.26
C GLY A 122 7.71 -3.03 -39.74
N GLU A 123 8.38 -2.03 -39.14
CA GLU A 123 8.42 -1.89 -37.68
C GLU A 123 8.01 -0.49 -37.18
N GLN A 124 8.73 0.57 -37.58
CA GLN A 124 8.54 1.92 -37.00
C GLN A 124 7.16 2.51 -37.32
N VAL A 125 6.75 2.49 -38.59
CA VAL A 125 5.44 3.03 -39.00
C VAL A 125 4.28 2.30 -38.32
N PRO A 126 4.19 0.95 -38.35
CA PRO A 126 3.17 0.19 -37.64
C PRO A 126 3.13 0.50 -36.13
N LYS A 127 4.29 0.63 -35.49
CA LYS A 127 4.39 0.96 -34.07
C LYS A 127 3.76 2.32 -33.74
N TYR A 128 4.04 3.36 -34.52
CA TYR A 128 3.41 4.67 -34.31
C TYR A 128 1.90 4.62 -34.48
N ILE A 129 1.41 3.89 -35.49
CA ILE A 129 -0.02 3.69 -35.72
C ILE A 129 -0.64 2.95 -34.53
N ALA A 130 -0.04 1.83 -34.09
CA ALA A 130 -0.53 1.01 -32.99
C ALA A 130 -0.75 1.80 -31.69
N ILE A 131 0.16 2.72 -31.38
CA ILE A 131 0.08 3.57 -30.18
C ILE A 131 -1.12 4.53 -30.26
N SER A 132 -1.41 5.06 -31.45
CA SER A 132 -2.49 6.04 -31.65
C SER A 132 -3.90 5.43 -31.68
N VAL A 133 -4.04 4.20 -32.20
CA VAL A 133 -5.33 3.51 -32.42
C VAL A 133 -5.39 2.12 -31.78
N SER A 134 -4.75 1.95 -30.63
CA SER A 134 -4.59 0.67 -29.94
C SER A 134 -5.90 -0.08 -29.70
N GLU A 135 -6.94 0.58 -29.18
CA GLU A 135 -8.26 -0.03 -28.93
C GLU A 135 -8.84 -0.69 -30.19
N ARG A 136 -8.86 0.03 -31.32
CA ARG A 136 -9.44 -0.46 -32.57
C ARG A 136 -8.66 -1.66 -33.12
N ILE A 137 -7.33 -1.58 -33.09
CA ILE A 137 -6.46 -2.66 -33.59
C ILE A 137 -6.58 -3.90 -32.70
N THR A 138 -6.51 -3.75 -31.37
CA THR A 138 -6.69 -4.86 -30.42
C THR A 138 -8.03 -5.56 -30.66
N LEU A 139 -9.13 -4.82 -30.79
CA LEU A 139 -10.45 -5.41 -31.04
C LEU A 139 -10.54 -6.07 -32.41
N LEU A 140 -9.99 -5.46 -33.46
CA LEU A 140 -10.04 -6.01 -34.81
C LEU A 140 -9.26 -7.34 -34.90
N PHE A 141 -8.11 -7.41 -34.24
CA PHE A 141 -7.19 -8.54 -34.34
C PHE A 141 -7.29 -9.55 -33.19
N ALA A 142 -8.18 -9.36 -32.21
CA ALA A 142 -8.34 -10.28 -31.09
C ALA A 142 -8.60 -11.74 -31.54
N ILE A 143 -9.60 -11.96 -32.40
CA ILE A 143 -9.94 -13.31 -32.88
C ILE A 143 -8.84 -13.89 -33.80
N PRO A 144 -8.35 -13.15 -34.83
CA PRO A 144 -7.23 -13.63 -35.65
C PRO A 144 -6.00 -14.02 -34.83
N LEU A 145 -5.66 -13.21 -33.82
CA LEU A 145 -4.54 -13.49 -32.94
C LEU A 145 -4.77 -14.75 -32.10
N LYS A 146 -6.00 -14.97 -31.60
CA LYS A 146 -6.34 -16.20 -30.87
C LYS A 146 -6.16 -17.45 -31.71
N ILE A 147 -6.57 -17.39 -32.98
CA ILE A 147 -6.38 -18.49 -33.94
C ILE A 147 -4.88 -18.71 -34.18
N PHE A 148 -4.13 -17.64 -34.43
CA PHE A 148 -2.69 -17.72 -34.67
C PHE A 148 -1.95 -18.32 -33.47
N TYR A 149 -2.24 -17.87 -32.25
CA TYR A 149 -1.71 -18.43 -31.01
C TYR A 149 -1.95 -19.95 -30.91
N LYS A 150 -3.16 -20.41 -31.24
CA LYS A 150 -3.48 -21.85 -31.23
C LYS A 150 -2.66 -22.62 -32.27
N LEU A 151 -2.41 -22.03 -33.44
CA LEU A 151 -1.59 -22.62 -34.48
C LEU A 151 -0.11 -22.70 -34.08
N THR A 152 0.41 -21.65 -33.44
CA THR A 152 1.81 -21.56 -33.00
C THR A 152 2.09 -22.25 -31.68
N TYR A 153 1.06 -22.76 -30.99
CA TYR A 153 1.18 -23.40 -29.68
C TYR A 153 2.22 -24.54 -29.65
N TYR A 154 2.14 -25.48 -30.61
CA TYR A 154 3.07 -26.62 -30.65
C TYR A 154 4.53 -26.21 -30.96
N PRO A 155 4.81 -25.38 -32.00
CA PRO A 155 6.14 -24.82 -32.20
C PRO A 155 6.70 -24.11 -30.96
N MET A 156 5.87 -23.31 -30.28
CA MET A 156 6.26 -22.58 -29.07
C MET A 156 6.62 -23.51 -27.91
N LEU A 157 5.91 -24.62 -27.72
CA LEU A 157 6.27 -25.62 -26.72
C LEU A 157 7.67 -26.20 -26.94
N LEU A 158 8.04 -26.47 -28.21
CA LEU A 158 9.37 -26.96 -28.55
C LEU A 158 10.45 -25.90 -28.28
N ILE A 159 10.21 -24.66 -28.69
CA ILE A 159 11.15 -23.54 -28.50
C ILE A 159 11.35 -23.26 -27.01
N ASN A 160 10.26 -23.13 -26.24
CA ASN A 160 10.33 -22.89 -24.79
C ASN A 160 10.99 -24.06 -24.06
N GLY A 161 10.73 -25.31 -24.48
CA GLY A 161 11.43 -26.48 -23.99
C GLY A 161 12.95 -26.40 -24.22
N SER A 162 13.37 -25.96 -25.42
CA SER A 162 14.79 -25.77 -25.74
C SER A 162 15.43 -24.64 -24.93
N ALA A 163 14.73 -23.53 -24.70
CA ALA A 163 15.20 -22.44 -23.84
C ALA A 163 15.37 -22.90 -22.39
N ASN A 164 14.42 -23.68 -21.86
CA ASN A 164 14.50 -24.24 -20.51
C ASN A 164 15.68 -25.22 -20.35
N LEU A 165 16.02 -25.99 -21.39
CA LEU A 165 17.23 -26.82 -21.40
C LEU A 165 18.52 -25.99 -21.32
N LEU A 166 18.56 -24.85 -22.00
CA LEU A 166 19.69 -23.92 -21.98
C LEU A 166 19.82 -23.16 -20.65
N ILE A 167 18.69 -22.91 -19.96
CA ILE A 167 18.65 -22.15 -18.69
C ILE A 167 18.88 -23.05 -17.47
N LYS A 168 18.57 -24.35 -17.57
CA LYS A 168 18.76 -25.36 -16.51
C LYS A 168 20.15 -25.32 -15.82
N PRO A 169 21.28 -25.07 -16.51
CA PRO A 169 22.60 -24.94 -15.87
C PRO A 169 22.75 -23.73 -14.95
N PHE A 170 21.95 -22.67 -15.16
CA PHE A 170 22.08 -21.39 -14.47
C PHE A 170 21.26 -21.29 -13.17
N LYS A 171 20.50 -22.33 -12.80
CA LYS A 171 19.67 -22.38 -11.57
C LYS A 171 18.77 -21.14 -11.36
N LEU A 172 18.32 -20.50 -12.44
CA LEU A 172 17.40 -19.39 -12.36
C LEU A 172 16.01 -19.92 -11.99
N LYS A 173 15.43 -19.43 -10.90
CA LYS A 173 14.02 -19.69 -10.56
C LYS A 173 13.17 -19.01 -11.64
N THR A 174 12.48 -19.80 -12.46
CA THR A 174 11.50 -19.29 -13.42
C THR A 174 10.26 -18.81 -12.67
N THR A 175 10.15 -17.50 -12.49
CA THR A 175 9.04 -16.79 -11.84
C THR A 175 7.83 -16.72 -12.78
N GLU A 176 7.23 -17.85 -13.13
CA GLU A 176 6.01 -17.89 -13.95
C GLU A 176 4.74 -18.26 -13.18
N GLN A 177 4.77 -18.29 -11.84
CA GLN A 177 3.55 -18.52 -11.05
C GLN A 177 3.43 -17.57 -9.87
N GLU A 178 2.19 -17.07 -9.75
CA GLU A 178 1.58 -16.24 -8.70
C GLU A 178 1.81 -14.73 -8.80
N MET A 179 0.82 -14.05 -9.39
CA MET A 179 0.35 -12.72 -8.97
C MET A 179 -0.17 -12.74 -7.51
N SER A 180 0.52 -13.43 -6.61
CA SER A 180 0.41 -13.19 -5.19
C SER A 180 1.41 -12.07 -4.91
N HIS A 181 0.98 -10.83 -5.15
CA HIS A 181 1.76 -9.69 -4.68
C HIS A 181 2.06 -9.90 -3.20
N SER A 182 3.34 -9.83 -2.84
CA SER A 182 3.71 -9.80 -1.42
C SER A 182 2.97 -8.63 -0.75
N GLU A 183 2.64 -8.76 0.53
CA GLU A 183 2.12 -7.66 1.35
C GLU A 183 2.93 -6.37 1.14
N ASP A 184 4.27 -6.51 1.05
CA ASP A 184 5.19 -5.40 0.80
C ASP A 184 5.02 -4.76 -0.58
N GLU A 185 4.69 -5.55 -1.61
CA GLU A 185 4.46 -5.06 -2.97
C GLU A 185 3.11 -4.34 -3.07
N LEU A 186 2.07 -4.88 -2.43
CA LEU A 186 0.78 -4.19 -2.28
C LEU A 186 0.95 -2.86 -1.56
N ARG A 187 1.83 -2.79 -0.56
CA ARG A 187 2.15 -1.55 0.16
C ARG A 187 2.78 -0.49 -0.74
N ILE A 188 3.73 -0.90 -1.59
CA ILE A 188 4.38 -0.01 -2.56
C ILE A 188 3.35 0.51 -3.57
N ILE A 189 2.47 -0.35 -4.08
CA ILE A 189 1.41 0.03 -5.03
C ILE A 189 0.44 1.03 -4.38
N LEU A 190 -0.01 0.76 -3.15
CA LEU A 190 -0.92 1.64 -2.42
C LEU A 190 -0.30 3.01 -2.14
N GLY A 191 0.97 3.05 -1.73
CA GLY A 191 1.72 4.31 -1.56
C GLY A 191 1.78 5.13 -2.85
N GLN A 192 2.13 4.51 -3.98
CA GLN A 192 2.15 5.19 -5.29
C GLN A 192 0.77 5.72 -5.71
N THR A 193 -0.32 5.04 -5.37
CA THR A 193 -1.67 5.51 -5.69
C THR A 193 -2.15 6.69 -4.85
N GLU A 194 -1.62 6.88 -3.64
CA GLU A 194 -1.87 8.06 -2.80
C GLU A 194 -1.17 9.30 -3.37
N GLU A 195 0.08 9.16 -3.83
CA GLU A 195 0.81 10.27 -4.48
C GLU A 195 0.12 10.80 -5.73
N MET A 196 -0.59 9.92 -6.45
CA MET A 196 -1.42 10.27 -7.59
C MET A 196 -2.78 10.89 -7.20
N GLY A 197 -3.08 11.04 -5.91
CA GLY A 197 -4.32 11.59 -5.37
C GLY A 197 -5.54 10.68 -5.54
N LYS A 198 -5.35 9.37 -5.81
CA LYS A 198 -6.45 8.43 -6.08
C LYS A 198 -7.02 7.74 -4.84
N ILE A 199 -6.27 7.77 -3.74
CA ILE A 199 -6.67 7.22 -2.44
C ILE A 199 -6.49 8.30 -1.38
N SER A 200 -7.45 8.40 -0.44
CA SER A 200 -7.33 9.32 0.69
C SER A 200 -6.40 8.74 1.75
N LEU A 201 -5.71 9.61 2.48
CA LEU A 201 -4.79 9.23 3.56
C LEU A 201 -5.44 8.31 4.62
N GLY A 202 -6.71 8.57 4.99
CA GLY A 202 -7.43 7.70 5.93
C GLY A 202 -7.65 6.28 5.39
N ARG A 203 -7.84 6.13 4.08
CA ARG A 203 -7.98 4.81 3.44
C ARG A 203 -6.63 4.09 3.33
N LEU A 204 -5.54 4.82 3.11
CA LEU A 204 -4.19 4.25 3.16
C LEU A 204 -3.88 3.70 4.55
N MET A 205 -4.17 4.48 5.60
CA MET A 205 -4.01 4.04 7.00
C MET A 205 -4.84 2.80 7.33
N MET A 206 -6.06 2.70 6.82
CA MET A 206 -6.89 1.49 7.00
C MET A 206 -6.26 0.25 6.36
N PHE A 207 -5.62 0.37 5.20
CA PHE A 207 -4.89 -0.75 4.60
C PHE A 207 -3.65 -1.15 5.41
N GLU A 208 -2.93 -0.18 5.97
CA GLU A 208 -1.82 -0.45 6.90
C GLU A 208 -2.29 -1.23 8.12
N HIS A 209 -3.38 -0.79 8.72
CA HIS A 209 -4.03 -1.44 9.85
C HIS A 209 -4.46 -2.88 9.52
N LEU A 210 -5.03 -3.11 8.33
CA LEU A 210 -5.39 -4.45 7.86
C LEU A 210 -4.18 -5.40 7.77
N PHE A 211 -3.04 -4.89 7.31
CA PHE A 211 -1.81 -5.68 7.21
C PHE A 211 -1.23 -6.00 8.59
N ASP A 212 -1.23 -5.03 9.50
CA ASP A 212 -0.73 -5.21 10.86
C ASP A 212 -1.67 -6.11 11.69
N PHE A 213 -2.98 -6.03 11.49
CA PHE A 213 -4.01 -6.81 12.19
C PHE A 213 -3.80 -8.34 12.15
N GLY A 214 -3.27 -8.87 11.04
CA GLY A 214 -2.94 -10.30 10.92
C GLY A 214 -1.77 -10.73 11.82
N LYS A 215 -0.95 -9.77 12.27
CA LYS A 215 0.27 -9.98 13.08
C LYS A 215 0.09 -9.53 14.53
N THR A 216 -0.75 -8.54 14.78
CA THR A 216 -1.03 -8.00 16.11
C THR A 216 -1.61 -9.08 17.01
N SER A 217 -1.04 -9.22 18.21
CA SER A 217 -1.50 -10.18 19.21
C SER A 217 -2.50 -9.56 20.19
N VAL A 218 -3.39 -10.38 20.76
CA VAL A 218 -4.41 -9.93 21.73
C VAL A 218 -3.80 -9.15 22.90
N LYS A 219 -2.65 -9.58 23.42
CA LYS A 219 -1.96 -8.88 24.53
C LYS A 219 -1.55 -7.44 24.21
N GLU A 220 -1.40 -7.07 22.94
CA GLU A 220 -1.01 -5.73 22.52
C GLU A 220 -2.19 -4.75 22.54
N VAL A 221 -3.41 -5.27 22.46
CA VAL A 221 -4.65 -4.47 22.34
C VAL A 221 -5.53 -4.57 23.60
N MET A 222 -5.48 -5.68 24.33
CA MET A 222 -6.34 -5.91 25.49
C MET A 222 -6.24 -4.79 26.56
N THR A 223 -7.36 -4.56 27.25
CA THR A 223 -7.34 -3.75 28.47
C THR A 223 -6.73 -4.59 29.59
N SER A 224 -5.56 -4.16 30.09
CA SER A 224 -4.85 -4.83 31.18
C SER A 224 -5.73 -4.98 32.43
N SER A 225 -5.61 -6.11 33.13
CA SER A 225 -6.38 -6.45 34.34
C SER A 225 -6.33 -5.40 35.45
N LYS A 226 -5.27 -4.58 35.50
CA LYS A 226 -5.11 -3.46 36.44
C LYS A 226 -6.01 -2.26 36.13
N ASN A 227 -6.40 -2.09 34.87
CA ASN A 227 -7.18 -0.95 34.38
C ASN A 227 -8.67 -1.30 34.20
N ILE A 228 -9.08 -2.52 34.54
CA ILE A 228 -10.46 -2.96 34.39
C ILE A 228 -11.32 -2.33 35.49
N ALA A 229 -12.31 -1.54 35.08
CA ALA A 229 -13.42 -1.14 35.93
C ALA A 229 -14.29 -2.37 36.22
N SER A 230 -14.10 -2.99 37.39
CA SER A 230 -14.80 -4.20 37.82
C SER A 230 -15.65 -3.94 39.06
N ILE A 231 -16.69 -4.75 39.24
CA ILE A 231 -17.61 -4.71 40.38
C ILE A 231 -17.28 -5.89 41.29
N LYS A 232 -17.31 -5.68 42.61
CA LYS A 232 -17.17 -6.77 43.59
C LYS A 232 -18.49 -7.48 43.81
N SER A 233 -18.40 -8.77 44.08
CA SER A 233 -19.56 -9.62 44.30
C SER A 233 -20.40 -9.23 45.53
N SER A 234 -19.78 -8.62 46.54
CA SER A 234 -20.44 -8.07 47.73
C SER A 234 -20.89 -6.62 47.60
N GLU A 235 -20.73 -6.00 46.43
CA GLU A 235 -20.94 -4.57 46.26
C GLU A 235 -22.43 -4.21 46.33
N ASN A 236 -22.74 -3.07 46.97
CA ASN A 236 -24.12 -2.63 47.11
C ASN A 236 -24.63 -2.01 45.78
N PHE A 237 -25.95 -2.00 45.62
CA PHE A 237 -26.58 -1.48 44.41
C PHE A 237 -26.28 0.02 44.19
N GLU A 238 -26.19 0.82 45.25
CA GLU A 238 -25.89 2.25 45.15
C GLU A 238 -24.49 2.52 44.57
N ASN A 239 -23.47 1.77 45.01
CA ASN A 239 -22.11 1.89 44.47
C ASN A 239 -22.06 1.43 43.02
N LEU A 240 -22.77 0.36 42.66
CA LEU A 240 -22.89 -0.07 41.27
C LEU A 240 -23.44 1.05 40.38
N ILE A 241 -24.52 1.72 40.81
CA ILE A 241 -25.08 2.86 40.08
C ILE A 241 -24.10 4.03 40.00
N ASN A 242 -23.30 4.29 41.04
CA ASN A 242 -22.27 5.32 41.02
C ASN A 242 -21.16 4.99 40.01
N ILE A 243 -20.68 3.75 40.00
CA ILE A 243 -19.69 3.26 39.01
C ILE A 243 -20.26 3.38 37.59
N ILE A 244 -21.53 3.02 37.40
CA ILE A 244 -22.18 3.12 36.08
C ILE A 244 -22.26 4.58 35.62
N LYS A 245 -22.66 5.50 36.50
CA LYS A 245 -22.74 6.94 36.18
C LYS A 245 -21.38 7.54 35.87
N GLU A 246 -20.34 7.12 36.58
CA GLU A 246 -18.98 7.61 36.39
C GLU A 246 -18.35 7.06 35.11
N LYS A 247 -18.40 5.73 34.93
CA LYS A 247 -17.65 5.03 33.87
C LYS A 247 -18.41 4.90 32.55
N LYS A 248 -19.75 4.88 32.58
CA LYS A 248 -20.64 4.85 31.40
C LYS A 248 -20.40 3.71 30.39
N TYR A 249 -19.85 2.58 30.82
CA TYR A 249 -19.69 1.39 29.99
C TYR A 249 -20.99 0.58 29.88
N SER A 250 -21.08 -0.26 28.84
CA SER A 250 -22.23 -1.16 28.66
C SER A 250 -22.13 -2.47 29.46
N ARG A 251 -20.91 -2.92 29.77
CA ARG A 251 -20.62 -4.22 30.41
C ARG A 251 -19.56 -4.04 31.48
N TYR A 252 -19.82 -4.61 32.66
CA TYR A 252 -18.94 -4.50 33.81
C TYR A 252 -18.55 -5.89 34.30
N PRO A 253 -17.26 -6.27 34.22
CA PRO A 253 -16.77 -7.52 34.79
C PRO A 253 -17.01 -7.57 36.32
N VAL A 254 -17.38 -8.75 36.82
CA VAL A 254 -17.64 -9.00 38.24
C VAL A 254 -16.54 -9.89 38.81
N LYS A 255 -16.00 -9.48 39.96
CA LYS A 255 -15.00 -10.22 40.73
C LYS A 255 -15.59 -10.82 42.00
N SER A 256 -15.12 -12.01 42.37
CA SER A 256 -15.38 -12.63 43.67
C SER A 256 -14.65 -11.89 44.79
N GLU A 257 -14.96 -12.27 46.04
CA GLU A 257 -14.19 -11.85 47.22
C GLU A 257 -12.70 -12.21 47.14
N ASN A 258 -12.37 -13.26 46.38
CA ASN A 258 -10.98 -13.69 46.14
C ASN A 258 -10.32 -12.99 44.94
N GLU A 259 -10.93 -11.91 44.43
CA GLU A 259 -10.46 -11.12 43.27
C GLU A 259 -10.45 -11.88 41.93
N GLU A 260 -11.13 -13.03 41.85
CA GLU A 260 -11.28 -13.81 40.60
C GLU A 260 -12.47 -13.31 39.78
N PHE A 261 -12.30 -13.17 38.46
CA PHE A 261 -13.39 -12.79 37.56
C PHE A 261 -14.37 -13.95 37.38
N ILE A 262 -15.63 -13.75 37.77
CA ILE A 262 -16.70 -14.76 37.70
C ILE A 262 -17.53 -14.60 36.42
N GLY A 263 -17.67 -13.38 35.92
CA GLY A 263 -18.50 -13.06 34.77
C GLY A 263 -18.62 -11.55 34.55
N PHE A 264 -19.71 -11.10 33.92
CA PHE A 264 -19.99 -9.68 33.74
C PHE A 264 -21.49 -9.38 33.88
N ILE A 265 -21.82 -8.14 34.25
CA ILE A 265 -23.19 -7.62 34.25
C ILE A 265 -23.35 -6.64 33.09
N HIS A 266 -24.47 -6.75 32.38
CA HIS A 266 -24.83 -5.83 31.30
C HIS A 266 -25.77 -4.74 31.82
N ILE A 267 -25.55 -3.48 31.44
CA ILE A 267 -26.38 -2.36 31.92
C ILE A 267 -27.88 -2.54 31.59
N LYS A 268 -28.20 -3.08 30.41
CA LYS A 268 -29.59 -3.43 30.03
C LYS A 268 -30.24 -4.42 31.01
N ASP A 269 -29.49 -5.38 31.56
CA ASP A 269 -30.08 -6.31 32.56
C ASP A 269 -30.44 -5.56 33.84
N ILE A 270 -29.64 -4.56 34.20
CA ILE A 270 -29.93 -3.68 35.34
C ILE A 270 -31.16 -2.81 35.04
N VAL A 271 -31.21 -2.16 33.89
CA VAL A 271 -32.29 -1.22 33.55
C VAL A 271 -33.64 -1.92 33.38
N PHE A 272 -33.68 -3.10 32.78
CA PHE A 272 -34.94 -3.79 32.46
C PHE A 272 -35.40 -4.77 33.54
N ASN A 273 -34.48 -5.37 34.31
CA ASN A 273 -34.85 -6.45 35.22
C ASN A 273 -34.77 -6.06 36.70
N LEU A 274 -34.08 -4.97 37.06
CA LEU A 274 -34.17 -4.49 38.43
C LEU A 274 -35.42 -3.62 38.59
N PRO A 275 -36.21 -3.83 39.66
CA PRO A 275 -37.27 -2.92 40.02
C PRO A 275 -36.65 -1.64 40.61
N ILE A 276 -36.14 -0.77 39.73
CA ILE A 276 -35.57 0.55 40.04
C ILE A 276 -36.56 1.43 40.85
N PHE A 277 -37.86 1.08 40.82
CA PHE A 277 -38.94 1.77 41.53
C PHE A 277 -39.38 1.12 42.86
N LEU A 278 -38.83 -0.04 43.26
CA LEU A 278 -39.17 -0.69 44.54
C LEU A 278 -38.03 -0.51 45.55
N LYS A 279 -38.30 0.37 46.51
CA LYS A 279 -37.32 0.99 47.43
C LYS A 279 -36.71 0.06 48.50
N SER A 280 -36.84 -1.26 48.43
CA SER A 280 -36.76 -2.06 49.68
C SER A 280 -36.27 -3.50 49.62
N GLU A 281 -35.77 -4.03 48.49
CA GLU A 281 -35.23 -5.41 48.47
C GLU A 281 -33.73 -5.43 48.20
N LYS A 282 -33.01 -6.28 48.95
CA LYS A 282 -31.61 -6.63 48.68
C LYS A 282 -31.56 -7.27 47.29
N ILE A 283 -31.22 -6.48 46.28
CA ILE A 283 -31.07 -6.98 44.91
C ILE A 283 -29.91 -7.95 44.88
N ASP A 284 -30.19 -9.20 44.52
CA ASP A 284 -29.18 -10.21 44.28
C ASP A 284 -28.56 -10.02 42.89
N LEU A 285 -27.48 -9.23 42.84
CA LEU A 285 -26.72 -8.92 41.62
C LEU A 285 -26.17 -10.19 40.93
N PHE A 286 -25.98 -11.28 41.67
CA PHE A 286 -25.43 -12.52 41.14
C PHE A 286 -26.36 -13.20 40.12
N SER A 287 -27.67 -13.00 40.25
CA SER A 287 -28.66 -13.57 39.32
C SER A 287 -28.55 -13.04 37.89
N TYR A 288 -27.87 -11.90 37.70
CA TYR A 288 -27.67 -11.24 36.41
C TYR A 288 -26.25 -11.39 35.85
N ILE A 289 -25.37 -12.16 36.52
CA ILE A 289 -24.02 -12.39 36.05
C ILE A 289 -24.07 -13.30 34.82
N ARG A 290 -23.53 -12.82 33.71
CA ARG A 290 -23.33 -13.56 32.47
C ARG A 290 -21.90 -14.09 32.39
N GLU A 291 -21.73 -15.24 31.76
CA GLU A 291 -20.42 -15.89 31.59
C GLU A 291 -19.44 -15.03 30.76
N LEU A 292 -18.17 -14.99 31.19
CA LEU A 292 -17.06 -14.46 30.39
C LEU A 292 -16.27 -15.62 29.77
N LYS A 293 -16.27 -15.70 28.44
CA LYS A 293 -15.45 -16.68 27.73
C LYS A 293 -13.97 -16.28 27.77
N ASN A 294 -13.10 -17.28 27.83
CA ASN A 294 -11.65 -17.08 27.89
C ASN A 294 -11.03 -17.06 26.48
N ILE A 295 -10.07 -16.17 26.26
CA ILE A 295 -9.24 -16.11 25.04
C ILE A 295 -7.75 -16.03 25.42
N ASN A 296 -6.89 -16.67 24.63
CA ASN A 296 -5.44 -16.66 24.87
C ASN A 296 -4.80 -15.33 24.42
N GLU A 297 -3.92 -14.77 25.25
CA GLU A 297 -3.26 -13.48 25.00
C GLU A 297 -2.34 -13.45 23.76
N ASN A 298 -1.86 -14.62 23.31
CA ASN A 298 -0.94 -14.74 22.16
C ASN A 298 -1.66 -15.06 20.84
N LEU A 299 -2.99 -15.14 20.84
CA LEU A 299 -3.76 -15.23 19.59
C LEU A 299 -3.60 -13.94 18.77
N THR A 300 -3.61 -14.07 17.45
CA THR A 300 -3.69 -12.91 16.56
C THR A 300 -5.09 -12.31 16.61
N LEU A 301 -5.20 -11.00 16.36
CA LEU A 301 -6.51 -10.34 16.35
C LEU A 301 -7.45 -10.91 15.28
N GLU A 302 -6.93 -11.39 14.15
CA GLU A 302 -7.72 -12.10 13.14
C GLU A 302 -8.42 -13.34 13.71
N LYS A 303 -7.68 -14.15 14.48
CA LYS A 303 -8.25 -15.32 15.15
C LYS A 303 -9.18 -14.93 16.29
N ALA A 304 -8.87 -13.84 17.00
CA ALA A 304 -9.74 -13.29 18.04
C ALA A 304 -11.08 -12.81 17.48
N LEU A 305 -11.08 -12.08 16.35
CA LEU A 305 -12.29 -11.62 15.68
C LEU A 305 -13.18 -12.81 15.31
N LYS A 306 -12.59 -13.85 14.72
CA LYS A 306 -13.30 -15.09 14.38
C LYS A 306 -13.90 -15.76 15.64
N PHE A 307 -13.14 -15.82 16.73
CA PHE A 307 -13.63 -16.33 18.01
C PHE A 307 -14.85 -15.53 18.53
N PHE A 308 -14.81 -14.19 18.47
CA PHE A 308 -15.94 -13.34 18.88
C PHE A 308 -17.18 -13.56 18.00
N GLN A 309 -16.98 -13.66 16.68
CA GLN A 309 -18.05 -13.90 15.70
C GLN A 309 -18.72 -15.27 15.88
N GLU A 310 -17.94 -16.34 16.00
CA GLU A 310 -18.44 -17.71 16.19
C GLU A 310 -19.20 -17.87 17.52
N ASN A 311 -18.69 -17.24 18.58
CA ASN A 311 -19.30 -17.33 19.91
C ASN A 311 -20.41 -16.28 20.14
N ARG A 312 -20.59 -15.31 19.23
CA ARG A 312 -21.52 -14.19 19.34
C ARG A 312 -21.38 -13.39 20.64
N ILE A 313 -20.14 -13.17 21.07
CA ILE A 313 -19.81 -12.42 22.29
C ILE A 313 -19.29 -11.02 21.94
N GLN A 314 -19.33 -10.12 22.93
CA GLN A 314 -18.89 -8.72 22.78
C GLN A 314 -17.73 -8.37 23.72
N ILE A 315 -17.44 -9.25 24.69
CA ILE A 315 -16.36 -9.14 25.66
C ILE A 315 -15.85 -10.54 25.99
N ALA A 316 -14.53 -10.68 26.17
CA ALA A 316 -13.87 -11.91 26.58
C ALA A 316 -12.80 -11.62 27.63
N LEU A 317 -12.55 -12.61 28.49
CA LEU A 317 -11.47 -12.57 29.48
C LEU A 317 -10.18 -13.06 28.81
N VAL A 318 -9.12 -12.26 28.89
CA VAL A 318 -7.82 -12.63 28.34
C VAL A 318 -7.00 -13.35 29.39
N LYS A 319 -6.53 -14.55 29.03
CA LYS A 319 -5.64 -15.37 29.85
C LYS A 319 -4.26 -15.48 29.24
N GLY A 320 -3.26 -15.26 30.08
CA GLY A 320 -1.85 -15.48 29.79
C GLY A 320 -1.28 -16.64 30.58
N THR A 321 -0.11 -17.13 30.15
CA THR A 321 0.62 -18.17 30.88
C THR A 321 1.78 -17.53 31.63
N ARG A 322 1.74 -17.56 32.97
CA ARG A 322 2.83 -17.07 33.82
C ARG A 322 3.23 -18.15 34.80
N GLN A 323 4.52 -18.49 34.87
CA GLN A 323 5.05 -19.55 35.75
C GLN A 323 4.25 -20.88 35.65
N ASN A 324 3.88 -21.31 34.44
CA ASN A 324 3.04 -22.49 34.17
C ASN A 324 1.62 -22.46 34.77
N LYS A 325 1.08 -21.30 35.12
CA LYS A 325 -0.33 -21.12 35.50
C LYS A 325 -1.04 -20.19 34.52
N GLU A 326 -2.29 -20.50 34.24
CA GLU A 326 -3.18 -19.58 33.52
C GLU A 326 -3.63 -18.48 34.48
N GLU A 327 -3.31 -17.23 34.15
CA GLU A 327 -3.71 -16.06 34.91
C GLU A 327 -4.47 -15.09 34.01
N VAL A 328 -5.40 -14.35 34.59
CA VAL A 328 -6.14 -13.30 33.88
C VAL A 328 -5.22 -12.10 33.69
N THR A 329 -4.89 -11.80 32.43
CA THR A 329 -4.02 -10.69 32.07
C THR A 329 -4.80 -9.46 31.61
N GLY A 330 -6.06 -9.62 31.19
CA GLY A 330 -6.90 -8.50 30.78
C GLY A 330 -8.31 -8.90 30.32
N ILE A 331 -8.97 -7.97 29.64
CA ILE A 331 -10.20 -8.18 28.87
C ILE A 331 -10.01 -7.66 27.45
N LEU A 332 -10.72 -8.27 26.50
CA LEU A 332 -10.79 -7.82 25.12
C LEU A 332 -12.26 -7.64 24.74
N THR A 333 -12.58 -6.60 23.99
CA THR A 333 -13.92 -6.36 23.44
C THR A 333 -13.93 -6.46 21.93
N LEU A 334 -15.11 -6.65 21.34
CA LEU A 334 -15.23 -6.64 19.87
C LEU A 334 -14.86 -5.27 19.31
N GLU A 335 -15.14 -4.21 20.06
CA GLU A 335 -14.82 -2.83 19.71
C GLU A 335 -13.32 -2.63 19.58
N ASP A 336 -12.52 -3.09 20.57
CA ASP A 336 -11.06 -3.01 20.53
C ASP A 336 -10.48 -3.72 19.27
N ILE A 337 -11.08 -4.85 18.87
CA ILE A 337 -10.66 -5.62 17.69
C ILE A 337 -10.98 -4.85 16.40
N ILE A 338 -12.18 -4.25 16.30
CA ILE A 338 -12.60 -3.51 15.11
C ILE A 338 -11.85 -2.18 15.00
N GLU A 339 -11.59 -1.51 16.12
CA GLU A 339 -10.81 -0.27 16.19
C GLU A 339 -9.42 -0.44 15.56
N GLU A 340 -8.76 -1.57 15.81
CA GLU A 340 -7.46 -1.85 15.20
C GLU A 340 -7.54 -1.96 13.67
N LEU A 341 -8.68 -2.37 13.11
CA LEU A 341 -8.90 -2.46 11.65
C LEU A 341 -9.29 -1.13 11.00
N THR A 342 -10.26 -0.44 11.58
CA THR A 342 -10.87 0.74 10.96
C THR A 342 -10.20 2.05 11.37
N GLY A 343 -9.36 2.01 12.41
CA GLY A 343 -9.18 3.17 13.26
C GLY A 343 -10.43 3.43 14.09
N GLU A 344 -10.39 4.44 14.95
CA GLU A 344 -11.48 4.77 15.88
C GLU A 344 -12.83 4.97 15.19
N ILE A 345 -13.79 4.11 15.56
CA ILE A 345 -15.22 4.35 15.39
C ILE A 345 -15.66 5.01 16.69
N ARG A 346 -15.85 6.33 16.66
CA ARG A 346 -16.20 7.12 17.85
C ARG A 346 -17.53 6.65 18.45
N ASP A 347 -17.52 6.36 19.75
CA ASP A 347 -18.76 6.28 20.52
C ASP A 347 -19.36 7.69 20.67
N GLU A 348 -20.68 7.80 20.54
CA GLU A 348 -21.43 9.06 20.65
C GLU A 348 -21.29 9.70 22.04
N PHE A 349 -20.83 8.95 23.04
CA PHE A 349 -20.66 9.38 24.43
C PHE A 349 -19.22 9.76 24.81
N GLU A 350 -18.24 9.62 23.90
CA GLU A 350 -16.86 10.03 24.14
C GLU A 350 -16.63 11.52 23.90
N ASN A 351 -16.05 12.21 24.89
CA ASN A 351 -15.62 13.60 24.71
C ASN A 351 -14.26 13.61 23.98
N PRO A 352 -14.12 14.32 22.84
CA PRO A 352 -12.82 14.40 22.16
C PRO A 352 -11.80 15.06 23.08
N PRO A 353 -10.54 14.58 23.11
CA PRO A 353 -9.52 15.31 23.82
C PRO A 353 -9.27 16.64 23.09
N ASN A 354 -9.60 17.73 23.79
CA ASN A 354 -9.55 19.07 23.24
C ASN A 354 -8.17 19.69 23.54
N PHE A 355 -7.17 19.38 22.72
CA PHE A 355 -5.85 20.01 22.81
C PHE A 355 -5.46 20.68 21.48
N THR A 356 -4.80 21.82 21.60
CA THR A 356 -4.23 22.59 20.50
C THR A 356 -2.81 22.13 20.19
N LEU A 357 -2.36 22.27 18.94
CA LEU A 357 -0.96 22.01 18.57
C LEU A 357 -0.03 22.91 19.40
N ASN A 358 -0.49 24.12 19.73
CA ASN A 358 0.24 25.04 20.60
C ASN A 358 0.46 24.50 22.01
N GLU A 359 -0.53 23.84 22.62
CA GLU A 359 -0.41 23.29 23.98
C GLU A 359 0.55 22.11 24.07
N ILE A 360 0.64 21.31 23.02
CA ILE A 360 1.47 20.10 22.99
C ILE A 360 2.87 20.35 22.39
N PHE A 361 3.07 21.48 21.71
CA PHE A 361 4.34 21.80 21.07
C PHE A 361 5.40 22.22 22.08
N ASN A 362 6.41 21.37 22.27
CA ASN A 362 7.53 21.64 23.15
C ASN A 362 8.63 22.42 22.41
N LYS A 363 8.65 23.73 22.65
CA LYS A 363 9.59 24.67 22.04
C LYS A 363 11.05 24.43 22.44
N GLU A 364 11.29 24.02 23.68
CA GLU A 364 12.64 23.90 24.27
C GLU A 364 13.38 22.66 23.77
N SER A 365 12.62 21.59 23.51
CA SER A 365 13.15 20.32 22.99
C SER A 365 13.17 20.24 21.46
N SER A 366 12.73 21.29 20.76
CA SER A 366 12.76 21.37 19.30
C SER A 366 14.11 21.88 18.78
N ILE A 367 14.60 21.28 17.69
CA ILE A 367 15.90 21.57 17.09
C ILE A 367 15.68 22.15 15.69
N PHE A 368 16.12 23.38 15.43
CA PHE A 368 15.93 24.03 14.13
C PHE A 368 17.12 23.89 13.16
N GLU A 369 18.17 23.19 13.59
CA GLU A 369 19.30 22.80 12.76
C GLU A 369 19.85 21.44 13.24
N ILE A 370 19.29 20.37 12.70
CA ILE A 370 19.73 18.98 12.89
C ILE A 370 21.05 18.78 12.14
N LYS A 371 22.02 18.17 12.83
CA LYS A 371 23.35 17.92 12.27
C LYS A 371 23.43 16.61 11.49
N SER A 372 22.68 15.59 11.90
CA SER A 372 22.66 14.31 11.20
C SER A 372 22.02 14.43 9.81
N GLU A 373 22.63 13.76 8.84
CA GLU A 373 22.13 13.66 7.46
C GLU A 373 21.40 12.33 7.22
N ASP A 374 21.30 11.46 8.23
CA ASP A 374 20.61 10.18 8.18
C ASP A 374 19.39 10.15 9.09
N ARG A 375 18.37 9.39 8.69
CA ARG A 375 17.12 9.29 9.43
C ARG A 375 17.27 8.90 10.91
N TYR A 376 18.06 7.87 11.20
CA TYR A 376 18.15 7.35 12.57
C TYR A 376 18.95 8.28 13.47
N GLY A 377 20.02 8.88 12.95
CA GLY A 377 20.79 9.91 13.62
C GLY A 377 19.95 11.16 13.92
N ALA A 378 19.12 11.60 12.97
CA ALA A 378 18.23 12.75 13.18
C ALA A 378 17.17 12.49 14.27
N ILE A 379 16.56 11.30 14.27
CA ILE A 379 15.62 10.88 15.32
C ILE A 379 16.34 10.80 16.68
N GLN A 380 17.55 10.23 16.72
CA GLN A 380 18.33 10.12 17.94
C GLN A 380 18.72 11.49 18.51
N GLU A 381 19.05 12.46 17.65
CA GLU A 381 19.36 13.84 18.04
C GLU A 381 18.16 14.51 18.72
N LEU A 382 16.96 14.36 18.16
CA LEU A 382 15.71 14.86 18.75
C LEU A 382 15.38 14.19 20.09
N ILE A 383 15.52 12.87 20.17
CA ILE A 383 15.32 12.12 21.42
C ILE A 383 16.31 12.63 22.48
N ASN A 384 17.60 12.76 22.14
CA ASN A 384 18.61 13.25 23.07
C ASN A 384 18.23 14.64 23.63
N LYS A 385 17.77 15.55 22.76
CA LYS A 385 17.35 16.90 23.16
C LYS A 385 16.11 16.89 24.06
N LEU A 386 15.16 15.99 23.81
CA LEU A 386 14.00 15.81 24.67
C LEU A 386 14.41 15.42 26.11
N PHE A 387 15.49 14.64 26.27
CA PHE A 387 15.96 14.17 27.57
C PHE A 387 16.95 15.10 28.30
N GLU A 388 17.56 16.07 27.62
CA GLU A 388 18.40 17.09 28.27
C GLU A 388 17.61 17.90 29.32
N ASN A 389 16.30 18.09 29.10
CA ASN A 389 15.43 18.89 29.98
C ASN A 389 14.82 18.09 31.15
N LYS A 390 15.32 16.88 31.44
CA LYS A 390 14.88 16.00 32.56
C LYS A 390 13.36 15.81 32.65
N THR A 391 12.67 15.73 31.52
CA THR A 391 11.24 15.38 31.48
C THR A 391 11.11 13.87 31.74
N ILE A 392 10.37 13.51 32.78
CA ILE A 392 10.31 12.19 33.43
C ILE A 392 9.79 11.12 32.46
N LEU A 393 10.64 10.47 31.66
CA LEU A 393 10.29 9.31 30.82
C LEU A 393 11.49 8.37 30.63
N ASN A 394 11.22 7.10 30.33
CA ASN A 394 12.24 6.09 30.05
C ASN A 394 12.79 6.26 28.62
N LYS A 395 13.99 6.86 28.49
CA LYS A 395 14.66 7.11 27.20
C LYS A 395 14.78 5.87 26.31
N ASP A 396 15.07 4.73 26.92
CA ASP A 396 15.26 3.48 26.18
C ASP A 396 13.94 2.96 25.60
N GLU A 397 12.82 3.20 26.28
CA GLU A 397 11.49 2.84 25.78
C GLU A 397 11.08 3.66 24.57
N ILE A 398 11.21 5.00 24.65
CA ILE A 398 10.87 5.90 23.54
C ILE A 398 11.73 5.58 22.32
N THR A 399 13.05 5.45 22.52
CA THR A 399 13.99 5.12 21.45
C THR A 399 13.59 3.81 20.78
N ARG A 400 13.35 2.75 21.56
CA ARG A 400 12.97 1.45 21.01
C ARG A 400 11.67 1.51 20.22
N LYS A 401 10.63 2.15 20.75
CA LYS A 401 9.31 2.23 20.09
C LYS A 401 9.38 3.03 18.78
N ILE A 402 10.02 4.20 18.78
CA ILE A 402 10.16 5.00 17.56
C ILE A 402 11.05 4.29 16.54
N MET A 403 12.20 3.75 16.96
CA MET A 403 13.12 3.07 16.04
C MET A 403 12.50 1.80 15.45
N ALA A 404 11.76 1.03 16.24
CA ALA A 404 11.04 -0.15 15.74
C ALA A 404 9.98 0.25 14.70
N ARG A 405 9.22 1.32 14.96
CA ARG A 405 8.21 1.85 14.03
C ARG A 405 8.85 2.35 12.72
N GLU A 406 9.94 3.10 12.83
CA GLU A 406 10.66 3.70 11.69
C GLU A 406 11.41 2.65 10.85
N LYS A 407 11.85 1.56 11.50
CA LYS A 407 12.45 0.41 10.83
C LYS A 407 11.40 -0.40 10.06
N ALA A 408 10.18 -0.49 10.56
CA ALA A 408 9.07 -1.12 9.85
C ALA A 408 8.70 -0.31 8.61
N PHE A 409 8.44 1.00 8.76
CA PHE A 409 8.12 1.89 7.64
C PHE A 409 8.71 3.27 7.81
N SER A 410 9.06 3.88 6.68
CA SER A 410 9.41 5.29 6.68
C SER A 410 8.20 6.15 7.02
N THR A 411 8.38 7.06 7.97
CA THR A 411 7.36 8.06 8.32
C THR A 411 7.44 9.34 7.48
N ALA A 412 8.26 9.36 6.42
CA ALA A 412 8.26 10.44 5.44
C ALA A 412 6.96 10.44 4.63
N MET A 413 6.32 11.61 4.51
CA MET A 413 5.02 11.78 3.84
C MET A 413 5.15 12.60 2.55
N GLY A 414 6.36 12.64 1.95
CA GLY A 414 6.68 13.58 0.89
C GLY A 414 6.69 15.03 1.38
N HIS A 415 6.73 15.97 0.44
CA HIS A 415 6.72 17.41 0.75
C HIS A 415 7.87 17.86 1.68
N GLN A 416 8.98 17.12 1.71
CA GLN A 416 10.13 17.34 2.59
C GLN A 416 9.83 17.22 4.09
N VAL A 417 8.81 16.43 4.49
CA VAL A 417 8.46 16.24 5.91
C VAL A 417 8.37 14.77 6.34
N ALA A 418 8.59 14.49 7.63
CA ALA A 418 8.39 13.19 8.26
C ALA A 418 7.70 13.28 9.62
N PHE A 419 6.98 12.22 10.02
CA PHE A 419 6.21 12.16 11.27
C PHE A 419 6.56 10.93 12.14
N PRO A 420 7.78 10.81 12.70
CA PRO A 420 8.09 9.76 13.64
C PRO A 420 7.16 9.86 14.85
N HIS A 421 6.44 8.79 15.18
CA HIS A 421 5.46 8.81 16.24
C HIS A 421 5.50 7.55 17.09
N ALA A 422 5.19 7.69 18.37
CA ALA A 422 5.07 6.54 19.28
C ALA A 422 4.10 6.83 20.44
N ARG A 423 3.44 5.76 20.88
CA ARG A 423 2.62 5.72 22.09
C ARG A 423 3.47 5.29 23.30
N ILE A 424 3.56 6.13 24.31
CA ILE A 424 4.48 5.98 25.45
C ILE A 424 3.70 5.66 26.74
N GLU A 425 4.17 4.67 27.49
CA GLU A 425 3.59 4.31 28.77
C GLU A 425 3.85 5.42 29.80
N ASN A 426 2.86 5.70 30.65
CA ASN A 426 2.93 6.73 31.70
C ASN A 426 3.11 8.19 31.21
N LEU A 427 3.00 8.45 29.91
CA LEU A 427 2.97 9.83 29.40
C LEU A 427 1.61 10.46 29.74
N LYS A 428 1.61 11.60 30.43
CA LYS A 428 0.37 12.26 30.90
C LYS A 428 -0.34 13.08 29.81
N LYS A 429 0.42 13.66 28.88
CA LYS A 429 -0.07 14.55 27.82
C LYS A 429 0.76 14.35 26.55
N PRO A 430 0.17 14.54 25.36
CA PRO A 430 0.93 14.49 24.13
C PRO A 430 2.07 15.51 24.09
N ILE A 431 3.15 15.16 23.40
CA ILE A 431 4.30 16.02 23.15
C ILE A 431 4.57 16.03 21.65
N LEU A 432 4.69 17.22 21.09
CA LEU A 432 5.13 17.47 19.72
C LEU A 432 6.46 18.22 19.75
N ILE A 433 7.49 17.70 19.09
CA ILE A 433 8.76 18.40 18.88
C ILE A 433 9.09 18.45 17.38
N ILE A 434 9.78 19.53 16.97
CA ILE A 434 10.20 19.73 15.58
C ILE A 434 11.71 19.59 15.47
N GLY A 435 12.14 18.86 14.45
CA GLY A 435 13.50 18.83 13.96
C GLY A 435 13.58 19.46 12.58
N LYS A 436 14.46 20.42 12.33
CA LYS A 436 14.67 21.00 11.00
C LYS A 436 16.12 20.82 10.56
N SER A 437 16.33 20.46 9.30
CA SER A 437 17.65 20.42 8.67
C SER A 437 17.68 21.34 7.43
N SER A 438 18.67 22.21 7.35
CA SER A 438 18.88 23.08 6.19
C SER A 438 19.41 22.29 4.98
N LYS A 439 20.27 21.30 5.23
CA LYS A 439 20.86 20.40 4.23
C LYS A 439 19.87 19.34 3.72
N GLY A 440 18.91 18.97 4.56
CA GLY A 440 18.02 17.83 4.32
C GLY A 440 18.57 16.54 4.93
N ILE A 441 17.67 15.61 5.23
CA ILE A 441 17.93 14.35 5.91
C ILE A 441 17.56 13.25 4.93
N ASN A 442 18.46 12.28 4.76
CA ASN A 442 18.20 11.08 3.98
C ASN A 442 17.21 10.19 4.75
N PHE A 443 15.96 10.33 4.34
CA PHE A 443 14.79 9.71 4.93
C PHE A 443 14.01 9.12 3.74
N PRO A 444 13.79 7.79 3.66
CA PRO A 444 13.15 7.20 2.49
C PRO A 444 11.76 7.79 2.27
N SER A 445 11.61 8.72 1.33
CA SER A 445 10.37 9.46 1.10
C SER A 445 9.70 8.95 -0.17
N PRO A 446 8.34 8.87 -0.22
CA PRO A 446 7.61 8.52 -1.44
C PRO A 446 8.06 9.36 -2.66
N ASP A 447 8.25 10.67 -2.47
CA ASP A 447 8.64 11.61 -3.51
C ASP A 447 10.16 11.68 -3.78
N ASN A 448 10.95 10.77 -3.19
CA ASN A 448 12.42 10.76 -3.21
C ASN A 448 13.09 12.09 -2.80
N SER A 449 12.36 13.00 -2.14
CA SER A 449 12.91 14.27 -1.66
C SER A 449 13.56 14.10 -0.29
N LEU A 450 14.62 14.87 -0.03
CA LEU A 450 15.22 14.93 1.30
C LEU A 450 14.26 15.59 2.29
N VAL A 451 14.08 14.97 3.46
CA VAL A 451 13.27 15.54 4.53
C VAL A 451 13.98 16.73 5.14
N LYS A 452 13.33 17.89 5.18
CA LYS A 452 13.85 19.10 5.83
C LYS A 452 13.23 19.35 7.19
N MET A 453 12.09 18.72 7.49
CA MET A 453 11.41 18.92 8.76
C MET A 453 10.79 17.62 9.29
N ILE A 454 11.12 17.27 10.53
CA ILE A 454 10.64 16.11 11.27
C ILE A 454 9.69 16.62 12.36
N PHE A 455 8.50 16.03 12.45
CA PHE A 455 7.54 16.26 13.53
C PHE A 455 7.46 15.00 14.38
N MET A 456 8.21 14.98 15.49
CA MET A 456 8.17 13.83 16.39
C MET A 456 7.00 13.97 17.36
N ILE A 457 6.14 12.97 17.37
CA ILE A 457 4.88 12.96 18.13
C ILE A 457 4.93 11.83 19.17
N LEU A 458 4.83 12.19 20.44
CA LEU A 458 4.69 11.25 21.55
C LEU A 458 3.31 11.40 22.15
N THR A 459 2.58 10.29 22.30
CA THR A 459 1.23 10.30 22.84
C THR A 459 1.07 9.32 23.99
N PRO A 460 0.17 9.60 24.95
CA PRO A 460 -0.15 8.64 26.02
C PRO A 460 -0.59 7.30 25.45
N PHE A 461 -0.11 6.20 26.03
CA PHE A 461 -0.50 4.86 25.58
C PHE A 461 -2.00 4.59 25.68
N ASN A 462 -2.67 5.19 26.66
CA ASN A 462 -4.10 5.09 26.92
C ASN A 462 -4.96 6.11 26.15
N ASP A 463 -4.38 6.86 25.21
CA ASP A 463 -5.09 7.84 24.39
C ASP A 463 -4.62 7.75 22.92
N PRO A 464 -5.04 6.71 22.18
CA PRO A 464 -4.72 6.57 20.75
C PRO A 464 -5.30 7.73 19.91
N THR A 465 -6.45 8.27 20.33
CA THR A 465 -7.19 9.36 19.66
C THR A 465 -6.32 10.60 19.51
N SER A 466 -5.46 10.84 20.50
CA SER A 466 -4.53 11.95 20.52
C SER A 466 -3.61 11.93 19.30
N GLN A 467 -3.08 10.76 18.96
CA GLN A 467 -2.10 10.62 17.88
C GLN A 467 -2.71 10.92 16.51
N LEU A 468 -3.88 10.34 16.23
CA LEU A 468 -4.60 10.55 14.97
C LEU A 468 -5.04 12.00 14.82
N THR A 469 -5.49 12.62 15.91
CA THR A 469 -5.89 14.04 15.91
C THR A 469 -4.71 14.95 15.59
N ILE A 470 -3.54 14.71 16.18
CA ILE A 470 -2.30 15.47 15.91
C ILE A 470 -1.87 15.28 14.46
N LEU A 471 -1.81 14.02 13.99
CA LEU A 471 -1.43 13.70 12.61
C LEU A 471 -2.39 14.34 11.60
N SER A 472 -3.70 14.33 11.86
CA SER A 472 -4.70 14.97 11.02
C SER A 472 -4.52 16.49 10.95
N LYS A 473 -4.29 17.15 12.09
CA LYS A 473 -4.01 18.60 12.14
C LYS A 473 -2.74 18.94 11.38
N LEU A 474 -1.64 18.22 11.61
CA LEU A 474 -0.38 18.45 10.93
C LEU A 474 -0.47 18.15 9.43
N SER A 475 -1.14 17.07 9.04
CA SER A 475 -1.39 16.74 7.63
C SER A 475 -2.11 17.88 6.91
N LYS A 476 -3.17 18.46 7.50
CA LYS A 476 -3.86 19.64 6.94
C LYS A 476 -2.94 20.85 6.78
N ILE A 477 -2.03 21.10 7.73
CA ILE A 477 -1.04 22.17 7.63
C ILE A 477 -0.07 21.89 6.48
N ILE A 478 0.40 20.65 6.33
CA ILE A 478 1.33 20.26 5.28
C ILE A 478 0.66 20.30 3.91
N SER A 479 -0.58 19.83 3.75
CA SER A 479 -1.31 19.91 2.48
C SER A 479 -1.57 21.36 2.05
N ASN A 480 -1.63 22.31 2.99
CA ASN A 480 -1.74 23.73 2.70
C ASN A 480 -0.38 24.32 2.27
N ILE A 481 -0.22 24.59 0.97
CA ILE A 481 1.03 25.11 0.36
C ILE A 481 1.57 26.35 1.09
N THR A 482 0.71 27.29 1.48
CA THR A 482 1.11 28.54 2.13
C THR A 482 1.63 28.29 3.54
N LEU A 483 0.89 27.51 4.35
CA LEU A 483 1.31 27.19 5.71
C LEU A 483 2.56 26.31 5.71
N ARG A 484 2.64 25.32 4.82
CA ARG A 484 3.81 24.47 4.64
C ARG A 484 5.06 25.28 4.29
N LYS A 485 4.99 26.21 3.33
CA LYS A 485 6.14 27.07 2.98
C LYS A 485 6.59 27.91 4.16
N ARG A 486 5.64 28.49 4.91
CA ARG A 486 5.96 29.25 6.14
C ARG A 486 6.64 28.38 7.18
N LEU A 487 6.13 27.16 7.39
CA LEU A 487 6.68 26.21 8.36
C LEU A 487 8.09 25.76 7.98
N LEU A 488 8.33 25.35 6.72
CA LEU A 488 9.67 25.00 6.22
C LEU A 488 10.66 26.19 6.27
N SER A 489 10.17 27.42 6.14
CA SER A 489 10.99 28.64 6.26
C SER A 489 11.29 29.04 7.71
N ALA A 490 10.57 28.52 8.71
CA ALA A 490 10.73 28.88 10.11
C ALA A 490 12.14 28.55 10.61
N LYS A 491 12.83 29.53 11.20
CA LYS A 491 14.18 29.37 11.75
C LYS A 491 14.19 29.18 13.27
N THR A 492 13.06 29.36 13.93
CA THR A 492 12.92 29.32 15.39
C THR A 492 11.62 28.60 15.77
N SER A 493 11.58 28.06 16.99
CA SER A 493 10.38 27.46 17.58
C SER A 493 9.22 28.45 17.64
N GLU A 494 9.50 29.73 17.89
CA GLU A 494 8.48 30.78 17.89
C GLU A 494 7.86 31.01 16.49
N ALA A 495 8.68 30.95 15.44
CA ALA A 495 8.17 31.08 14.08
C ALA A 495 7.29 29.88 13.68
N ALA A 496 7.62 28.67 14.14
CA ALA A 496 6.78 27.49 13.92
C ALA A 496 5.47 27.55 14.71
N LEU A 497 5.52 27.97 15.98
CA LEU A 497 4.32 28.18 16.80
C LEU A 497 3.36 29.19 16.15
N ASN A 498 3.87 30.29 15.59
CA ASN A 498 3.04 31.27 14.89
C ASN A 498 2.28 30.67 13.69
N VAL A 499 2.81 29.63 13.05
CA VAL A 499 2.12 28.91 11.97
C VAL A 499 1.00 28.03 12.56
N PHE A 500 1.26 27.35 13.68
CA PHE A 500 0.25 26.56 14.39
C PHE A 500 -0.92 27.44 14.87
N SER A 501 -0.63 28.55 15.55
CA SER A 501 -1.64 29.54 15.94
C SER A 501 -2.46 30.05 14.75
N ALA A 502 -1.80 30.34 13.62
CA ALA A 502 -2.50 30.84 12.43
C ALA A 502 -3.40 29.79 11.76
N PHE A 503 -3.07 28.50 11.90
CA PHE A 503 -3.91 27.40 11.46
C PHE A 503 -5.11 27.21 12.38
N GLU A 504 -4.89 27.24 13.70
CA GLU A 504 -5.93 26.98 14.70
C GLU A 504 -6.92 28.15 14.79
N ASN A 505 -6.48 29.41 14.66
CA ASN A 505 -7.37 30.57 14.62
C ASN A 505 -8.30 30.63 13.39
N LYS A 506 -8.05 29.80 12.36
CA LYS A 506 -8.92 29.69 11.18
C LYS A 506 -9.97 28.59 11.30
N ILE A 507 -9.86 27.72 12.30
CA ILE A 507 -10.84 26.67 12.60
C ILE A 507 -11.61 27.18 13.83
N PRO A 508 -12.90 27.54 13.72
CA PRO A 508 -13.63 28.05 14.87
C PRO A 508 -13.54 27.04 16.02
N GLU A 509 -13.11 27.51 17.20
CA GLU A 509 -13.19 26.73 18.42
C GLU A 509 -14.65 26.25 18.55
N GLN A 510 -14.86 24.93 18.64
CA GLN A 510 -16.17 24.45 19.07
C GLN A 510 -16.42 25.07 20.46
N PRO A 511 -17.58 25.68 20.69
CA PRO A 511 -17.84 26.38 21.94
C PRO A 511 -17.66 25.41 23.10
N LYS A 512 -16.89 25.85 24.11
CA LYS A 512 -16.85 25.18 25.42
C LYS A 512 -18.26 25.25 26.00
N ASN A 513 -19.01 24.17 25.89
CA ASN A 513 -20.26 23.97 26.62
C ASN A 513 -20.00 23.23 27.92
#